data_AF-A0A1G9MNP0-F1
#
_entry.id   AF-A0A1G9MNP0-F1
#
_cell.length_a   1.000
_cell.length_b   1.000
_cell.length_c   1.000
_cell.angle_alpha   90.00
_cell.angle_beta   90.00
_cell.angle_gamma   90.00
#
_symmetry.space_group_name_H-M   'P 1'
#
loop_
_entity.id
_entity.type
_entity.pdbx_description
1 polymer ?
#
loop_
_entity_poly.entity_id
_entity_poly.type
_entity_poly.pdbx_seq_one_letter_code
_entity_poly.pdbx_strand_id
1 'polypeptide(L)'
;MSNLKNVLKNQEDKGQGITVNPTYAMKQLMIKMKNDIDLALPKNLSSERFQKVSMSAFNNNEKLQNCEPTTFIAAMMQSAQLGLEPNTPLGQVYLIPHNLNGVDKVQFQVGYKGLLQLAHRSGKLKTLYAHEVKENDEFEIDYGLEQKLIHKPLLKGNRGDVIGYYAVYHLEPSGYSFEFMTYDEVAKHGKKYSKDFEGGIWEKDFDSMAKKTVIKKLLKYAPLSIEMQKAVAFDESVKSSIDSDMLLVESIGE
;
A
#
# COMPACT_ATOMS: atom_id res chain seq x y z
N MET A 1 -9.14 -12.17 32.93
CA MET A 1 -8.39 -13.44 32.81
C MET A 1 -9.08 -14.64 33.48
N SER A 2 -9.78 -14.46 34.61
CA SER A 2 -10.50 -15.52 35.34
C SER A 2 -11.64 -16.16 34.55
N ASN A 3 -12.47 -15.36 33.87
CA ASN A 3 -13.56 -15.90 33.04
C ASN A 3 -13.08 -16.67 31.81
N LEU A 4 -11.92 -16.30 31.24
CA LEU A 4 -11.38 -17.00 30.06
C LEU A 4 -10.82 -18.37 30.43
N LYS A 5 -10.07 -18.46 31.54
CA LYS A 5 -9.59 -19.76 32.06
C LYS A 5 -10.76 -20.70 32.38
N ASN A 6 -11.85 -20.18 32.93
CA ASN A 6 -13.02 -20.99 33.28
C ASN A 6 -13.81 -21.44 32.04
N VAL A 7 -13.91 -20.61 30.99
CA VAL A 7 -14.57 -20.99 29.73
C VAL A 7 -13.74 -22.02 28.96
N LEU A 8 -12.42 -21.84 28.89
CA LEU A 8 -11.51 -22.77 28.23
C LEU A 8 -11.51 -24.14 28.91
N LYS A 9 -11.46 -24.16 30.25
CA LYS A 9 -11.50 -25.41 31.05
C LYS A 9 -12.83 -26.15 30.89
N ASN A 10 -13.95 -25.42 30.88
CA ASN A 10 -15.28 -26.00 30.66
C ASN A 10 -15.51 -26.53 29.23
N GLN A 11 -14.75 -26.06 28.24
CA GLN A 11 -14.84 -26.55 26.86
C GLN A 11 -13.90 -27.73 26.60
N GLU A 12 -12.72 -27.75 27.23
CA GLU A 12 -11.84 -28.94 27.29
C GLU A 12 -12.56 -30.13 27.94
N ASP A 13 -13.28 -29.90 29.05
CA ASP A 13 -14.05 -30.94 29.76
C ASP A 13 -15.23 -31.52 28.94
N LYS A 14 -15.64 -30.87 27.83
CA LYS A 14 -16.77 -31.27 26.98
C LYS A 14 -16.37 -31.91 25.65
N GLY A 15 -15.07 -32.06 25.37
CA GLY A 15 -14.57 -32.69 24.13
C GLY A 15 -14.99 -31.98 22.84
N GLN A 16 -15.51 -30.74 22.92
CA GLN A 16 -15.83 -29.91 21.77
C GLN A 16 -14.59 -29.08 21.44
N GLY A 17 -14.04 -29.25 20.23
CA GLY A 17 -12.94 -28.42 19.75
C GLY A 17 -13.27 -26.95 19.89
N ILE A 18 -12.44 -26.19 20.61
CA ILE A 18 -12.65 -24.77 20.85
C ILE A 18 -12.39 -24.03 19.54
N THR A 19 -13.44 -23.74 18.78
CA THR A 19 -13.34 -22.83 17.62
C THR A 19 -13.25 -21.41 18.16
N VAL A 20 -12.01 -20.92 18.33
CA VAL A 20 -11.77 -19.53 18.73
C VAL A 20 -12.21 -18.62 17.58
N ASN A 21 -13.16 -17.72 17.86
CA ASN A 21 -13.58 -16.72 16.89
C ASN A 21 -12.37 -15.90 16.39
N PRO A 22 -12.10 -15.83 15.07
CA PRO A 22 -10.94 -15.13 14.50
C PRO A 22 -10.83 -13.66 14.93
N THR A 23 -11.95 -12.93 14.99
CA THR A 23 -12.00 -11.55 15.49
C THR A 23 -11.58 -11.45 16.95
N TYR A 24 -12.00 -12.40 17.79
CA TYR A 24 -11.60 -12.42 19.20
C TYR A 24 -10.10 -12.70 19.35
N ALA A 25 -9.59 -13.71 18.64
CA ALA A 25 -8.17 -14.05 18.60
C ALA A 25 -7.32 -12.85 18.14
N MET A 26 -7.68 -12.22 17.03
CA MET A 26 -7.00 -11.04 16.50
C MET A 26 -7.00 -9.87 17.50
N LYS A 27 -8.14 -9.62 18.13
CA LYS A 27 -8.24 -8.59 19.19
C LYS A 27 -7.30 -8.88 20.37
N GLN A 28 -7.18 -10.13 20.82
CA GLN A 28 -6.26 -10.49 21.89
C GLN A 28 -4.79 -10.33 21.47
N LEU A 29 -4.44 -10.68 20.22
CA LEU A 29 -3.11 -10.48 19.67
C LEU A 29 -2.73 -8.98 19.66
N MET A 30 -3.62 -8.12 19.16
CA MET A 30 -3.39 -6.67 19.13
C MET A 30 -3.25 -6.07 20.54
N ILE A 31 -4.05 -6.54 21.52
CA ILE A 31 -3.90 -6.11 22.92
C ILE A 31 -2.53 -6.52 23.47
N LYS A 32 -2.09 -7.76 23.19
CA LYS A 32 -0.78 -8.25 23.63
C LYS A 32 0.37 -7.43 23.03
N MET A 33 0.20 -6.97 21.80
CA MET A 33 1.19 -6.20 21.04
C MET A 33 1.05 -4.68 21.17
N LYS A 34 0.18 -4.21 22.07
CA LYS A 34 -0.14 -2.78 22.20
C LYS A 34 1.11 -1.90 22.33
N ASN A 35 2.12 -2.33 23.10
CA ASN A 35 3.34 -1.57 23.32
C ASN A 35 4.20 -1.49 22.05
N ASP A 36 4.33 -2.59 21.32
CA ASP A 36 5.09 -2.62 20.06
C ASP A 36 4.43 -1.74 18.99
N ILE A 37 3.10 -1.77 18.93
CA ILE A 37 2.30 -0.89 18.05
C ILE A 37 2.51 0.58 18.42
N ASP A 38 2.48 0.91 19.71
CA ASP A 38 2.68 2.29 20.19
C ASP A 38 4.10 2.81 19.87
N LEU A 39 5.13 1.97 20.02
CA LEU A 39 6.50 2.30 19.66
C LEU A 39 6.73 2.46 18.15
N ALA A 40 6.00 1.70 17.34
CA ALA A 40 6.08 1.79 15.88
C ALA A 40 5.39 3.05 15.32
N LEU A 41 4.42 3.61 16.05
CA LEU A 41 3.62 4.73 15.57
C LEU A 41 4.33 6.07 15.72
N PRO A 42 4.13 7.01 14.77
CA PRO A 42 4.49 8.40 14.98
C PRO A 42 3.76 8.99 16.20
N LYS A 43 4.45 9.83 16.97
CA LYS A 43 3.93 10.42 18.23
C LYS A 43 2.61 11.17 18.09
N ASN A 44 2.26 11.62 16.89
CA ASN A 44 1.02 12.35 16.59
C ASN A 44 -0.17 11.43 16.25
N LEU A 45 0.02 10.11 16.16
CA LEU A 45 -1.07 9.15 15.93
C LEU A 45 -1.39 8.35 17.19
N SER A 46 -2.67 8.28 17.54
CA SER A 46 -3.12 7.49 18.69
C SER A 46 -3.10 6.00 18.38
N SER A 47 -2.36 5.23 19.18
CA SER A 47 -2.34 3.76 19.12
C SER A 47 -3.74 3.14 19.25
N GLU A 48 -4.61 3.70 20.11
CA GLU A 48 -5.98 3.21 20.25
C GLU A 48 -6.81 3.41 18.97
N ARG A 49 -6.71 4.60 18.36
CA ARG A 49 -7.40 4.88 17.09
C ARG A 49 -6.90 3.94 15.99
N PHE A 50 -5.59 3.81 15.86
CA PHE A 50 -4.97 2.97 14.85
C PHE A 50 -5.38 1.50 14.99
N GLN A 51 -5.43 0.98 16.22
CA GLN A 51 -5.91 -0.37 16.51
C GLN A 51 -7.38 -0.56 16.13
N LYS A 52 -8.25 0.43 16.41
CA LYS A 52 -9.67 0.37 16.01
C LYS A 52 -9.84 0.33 14.50
N VAL A 53 -9.09 1.16 13.77
CA VAL A 53 -9.12 1.18 12.30
C VAL A 53 -8.66 -0.16 11.72
N SER A 54 -7.55 -0.70 12.25
CA SER A 54 -7.02 -2.00 11.81
C SER A 54 -8.00 -3.15 12.11
N MET A 55 -8.63 -3.16 13.29
CA MET A 55 -9.69 -4.15 13.59
C MET A 55 -10.91 -4.01 12.67
N SER A 56 -11.27 -2.78 12.29
CA SER A 56 -12.34 -2.56 11.31
C SER A 56 -11.99 -3.18 9.96
N ALA A 57 -10.74 -3.00 9.50
CA ALA A 57 -10.24 -3.61 8.26
C ALA A 57 -10.34 -5.14 8.29
N PHE A 58 -9.95 -5.77 9.40
CA PHE A 58 -10.03 -7.23 9.60
C PHE A 58 -11.48 -7.72 9.63
N ASN A 59 -12.36 -7.03 10.35
CA ASN A 59 -13.75 -7.45 10.53
C ASN A 59 -14.60 -7.31 9.25
N ASN A 60 -14.32 -6.31 8.43
CA ASN A 60 -15.11 -6.02 7.23
C ASN A 60 -14.70 -6.87 6.01
N ASN A 61 -13.71 -7.73 6.13
CA ASN A 61 -13.25 -8.58 5.03
C ASN A 61 -13.01 -10.02 5.50
N GLU A 62 -13.96 -10.92 5.22
CA GLU A 62 -13.89 -12.33 5.59
C GLU A 62 -12.63 -13.02 5.04
N LYS A 63 -12.14 -12.63 3.85
CA LYS A 63 -10.90 -13.19 3.29
C LYS A 63 -9.68 -12.84 4.14
N LEU A 64 -9.65 -11.66 4.78
CA LEU A 64 -8.57 -11.30 5.73
C LEU A 64 -8.65 -12.13 7.01
N GLN A 65 -9.85 -12.56 7.43
CA GLN A 65 -10.03 -13.41 8.60
C GLN A 65 -9.52 -14.84 8.38
N ASN A 66 -9.52 -15.28 7.12
CA ASN A 66 -9.01 -16.59 6.71
C ASN A 66 -7.50 -16.59 6.40
N CYS A 67 -6.87 -15.41 6.33
CA CYS A 67 -5.44 -15.30 6.13
C CYS A 67 -4.66 -15.73 7.39
N GLU A 68 -3.39 -16.11 7.20
CA GLU A 68 -2.46 -16.38 8.30
C GLU A 68 -2.37 -15.16 9.26
N PRO A 69 -2.79 -15.26 10.53
CA PRO A 69 -2.98 -14.08 11.40
C PRO A 69 -1.71 -13.26 11.64
N THR A 70 -0.55 -13.90 11.65
CA THR A 70 0.78 -13.28 11.76
C THR A 70 1.05 -12.29 10.64
N THR A 71 0.64 -12.63 9.41
CA THR A 71 0.84 -11.78 8.23
C THR A 71 -0.03 -10.52 8.27
N PHE A 72 -1.24 -10.61 8.84
CA PHE A 72 -2.09 -9.44 9.06
C PHE A 72 -1.43 -8.46 10.03
N ILE A 73 -0.91 -8.98 11.16
CA ILE A 73 -0.23 -8.16 12.16
C ILE A 73 1.05 -7.55 11.58
N ALA A 74 1.84 -8.31 10.82
CA ALA A 74 3.06 -7.82 10.19
C ALA A 74 2.75 -6.66 9.21
N ALA A 75 1.72 -6.82 8.38
CA ALA A 75 1.28 -5.76 7.47
C ALA A 75 0.72 -4.53 8.21
N MET A 76 0.01 -4.74 9.32
CA MET A 76 -0.41 -3.66 10.22
C MET A 76 0.78 -2.91 10.83
N MET A 77 1.84 -3.63 11.25
CA MET A 77 3.07 -3.01 11.79
C MET A 77 3.80 -2.18 10.73
N GLN A 78 3.85 -2.64 9.48
CA GLN A 78 4.35 -1.84 8.36
C GLN A 78 3.54 -0.54 8.19
N SER A 79 2.20 -0.63 8.27
CA SER A 79 1.31 0.55 8.22
C SER A 79 1.58 1.52 9.38
N ALA A 80 1.79 0.98 10.59
CA ALA A 80 2.09 1.76 11.78
C ALA A 80 3.42 2.53 11.64
N GLN A 81 4.48 1.87 11.18
CA GLN A 81 5.80 2.47 10.95
C GLN A 81 5.79 3.58 9.90
N LEU A 82 4.84 3.57 8.97
CA LEU A 82 4.62 4.65 8.01
C LEU A 82 3.68 5.74 8.53
N GLY A 83 2.99 5.52 9.66
CA GLY A 83 1.95 6.42 10.15
C GLY A 83 0.75 6.55 9.21
N LEU A 84 0.41 5.48 8.49
CA LEU A 84 -0.69 5.44 7.53
C LEU A 84 -1.79 4.50 8.02
N GLU A 85 -3.05 4.87 7.85
CA GLU A 85 -4.19 4.06 8.32
C GLU A 85 -4.61 3.03 7.24
N PRO A 86 -4.69 1.72 7.56
CA PRO A 86 -5.01 0.68 6.58
C PRO A 86 -6.50 0.62 6.24
N ASN A 87 -6.82 0.32 4.97
CA ASN A 87 -8.16 0.06 4.42
C ASN A 87 -9.21 1.11 4.79
N THR A 88 -8.78 2.37 4.95
CA THR A 88 -9.69 3.51 5.11
C THR A 88 -10.12 4.07 3.74
N PRO A 89 -11.23 4.81 3.67
CA PRO A 89 -11.63 5.53 2.45
C PRO A 89 -10.58 6.53 1.95
N LEU A 90 -9.59 6.91 2.77
CA LEU A 90 -8.49 7.78 2.34
C LEU A 90 -7.54 7.09 1.35
N GLY A 91 -7.56 5.76 1.26
CA GLY A 91 -6.74 5.02 0.29
C GLY A 91 -5.23 5.16 0.52
N GLN A 92 -4.81 5.24 1.79
CA GLN A 92 -3.40 5.39 2.16
C GLN A 92 -2.63 4.07 2.10
N VAL A 93 -3.22 3.00 2.64
CA VAL A 93 -2.67 1.65 2.69
C VAL A 93 -3.77 0.64 2.42
N TYR A 94 -3.43 -0.45 1.75
CA TYR A 94 -4.28 -1.60 1.51
C TYR A 94 -3.63 -2.86 2.06
N LEU A 95 -4.36 -3.55 2.93
CA LEU A 95 -4.09 -4.90 3.41
C LEU A 95 -4.93 -5.86 2.57
N ILE A 96 -4.27 -6.63 1.71
CA ILE A 96 -4.93 -7.39 0.66
C ILE A 96 -4.67 -8.89 0.86
N PRO A 97 -5.71 -9.75 0.87
CA PRO A 97 -5.53 -11.19 0.84
C PRO A 97 -4.76 -11.61 -0.42
N HIS A 98 -3.71 -12.39 -0.25
CA HIS A 98 -2.85 -12.88 -1.31
C HIS A 98 -2.51 -14.35 -1.06
N ASN A 99 -2.97 -15.22 -1.96
CA ASN A 99 -2.62 -16.64 -1.91
C ASN A 99 -1.17 -16.85 -2.36
N LEU A 100 -0.34 -17.41 -1.48
CA LEU A 100 1.05 -17.79 -1.76
C LEU A 100 1.21 -19.28 -1.47
N ASN A 101 1.49 -20.07 -2.51
CA ASN A 101 1.68 -21.53 -2.40
C ASN A 101 0.52 -22.24 -1.68
N GLY A 102 -0.73 -21.84 -1.96
CA GLY A 102 -1.92 -22.44 -1.36
C GLY A 102 -2.28 -21.91 0.04
N VAL A 103 -1.49 -20.99 0.59
CA VAL A 103 -1.76 -20.34 1.89
C VAL A 103 -2.18 -18.90 1.66
N ASP A 104 -3.35 -18.52 2.20
CA ASP A 104 -3.80 -17.13 2.16
C ASP A 104 -3.03 -16.29 3.19
N LYS A 105 -2.32 -15.28 2.70
CA LYS A 105 -1.52 -14.34 3.50
C LYS A 105 -2.00 -12.92 3.24
N VAL A 106 -1.59 -11.99 4.10
CA VAL A 106 -1.87 -10.56 3.90
C VAL A 106 -0.66 -9.90 3.24
N GLN A 107 -0.88 -9.33 2.06
CA GLN A 107 0.08 -8.46 1.39
C GLN A 107 -0.17 -7.00 1.79
N PHE A 108 0.91 -6.31 2.12
CA PHE A 108 0.90 -4.87 2.37
C PHE A 108 1.08 -4.11 1.06
N GLN A 109 0.21 -3.14 0.78
CA GLN A 109 0.38 -2.23 -0.35
C GLN A 109 0.16 -0.79 0.07
N VAL A 110 1.05 0.09 -0.38
CA VAL A 110 0.88 1.54 -0.19
C VAL A 110 -0.02 2.07 -1.30
N GLY A 111 -1.04 2.82 -0.88
CA GLY A 111 -1.91 3.55 -1.79
C GLY A 111 -1.27 4.84 -2.28
N TYR A 112 -1.74 5.35 -3.42
CA TYR A 112 -1.23 6.60 -3.99
C TYR A 112 -1.35 7.78 -3.00
N LYS A 113 -2.47 7.87 -2.28
CA LYS A 113 -2.67 8.92 -1.27
C LYS A 113 -1.68 8.80 -0.10
N GLY A 114 -1.29 7.57 0.25
CA GLY A 114 -0.26 7.31 1.26
C GLY A 114 1.11 7.79 0.80
N LEU A 115 1.49 7.47 -0.44
CA LEU A 115 2.73 7.95 -1.05
C LEU A 115 2.77 9.48 -1.14
N LEU A 116 1.68 10.11 -1.58
CA LEU A 116 1.59 11.57 -1.65
C LEU A 116 1.74 12.22 -0.27
N GLN A 117 1.08 11.67 0.75
CA GLN A 117 1.20 12.16 2.13
C GLN A 117 2.62 11.99 2.69
N LEU A 118 3.26 10.85 2.47
CA LEU A 118 4.65 10.62 2.87
C LEU A 118 5.61 11.57 2.13
N ALA A 119 5.38 11.81 0.84
CA ALA A 119 6.18 12.73 0.05
C ALA A 119 6.04 14.17 0.56
N HIS A 120 4.83 14.63 0.92
CA HIS A 120 4.62 15.93 1.54
C HIS A 120 5.28 16.05 2.93
N ARG A 121 5.26 15.00 3.75
CA ARG A 121 5.95 14.97 5.06
C ARG A 121 7.45 15.20 4.95
N SER A 122 8.07 14.84 3.82
CA SER A 122 9.51 15.04 3.63
C SER A 122 9.93 16.51 3.64
N GLY A 123 9.00 17.44 3.37
CA GLY A 123 9.30 18.87 3.20
C GLY A 123 10.16 19.21 1.97
N LYS A 124 10.65 18.20 1.23
CA LYS A 124 11.50 18.36 0.04
C LYS A 124 10.71 18.45 -1.25
N LEU A 125 9.49 17.91 -1.26
CA LEU A 125 8.65 17.83 -2.44
C LEU A 125 7.74 19.06 -2.51
N LYS A 126 7.90 19.86 -3.56
CA LYS A 126 7.03 20.99 -3.86
C LYS A 126 5.72 20.53 -4.49
N THR A 127 5.80 19.69 -5.52
CA THR A 127 4.65 19.13 -6.23
C THR A 127 4.92 17.70 -6.68
N LEU A 128 3.86 16.89 -6.76
CA LEU A 128 3.84 15.56 -7.37
C LEU A 128 2.51 15.39 -8.09
N TYR A 129 2.56 15.04 -9.37
CA TYR A 129 1.37 14.83 -10.18
C TYR A 129 1.65 13.82 -11.29
N ALA A 130 0.58 13.30 -11.90
CA ALA A 130 0.65 12.42 -13.05
C ALA A 130 -0.50 12.68 -14.01
N HIS A 131 -0.23 12.50 -15.30
CA HIS A 131 -1.20 12.71 -16.38
C HIS A 131 -1.12 11.59 -17.41
N GLU A 132 -2.27 11.33 -18.04
CA GLU A 132 -2.35 10.60 -19.29
C GLU A 132 -1.98 11.49 -20.47
N VAL A 133 -1.36 10.88 -21.48
CA VAL A 133 -1.03 11.48 -22.77
C VAL A 133 -1.88 10.80 -23.82
N LYS A 134 -2.49 11.58 -24.72
CA LYS A 134 -3.34 11.08 -25.79
C LYS A 134 -2.75 11.35 -27.17
N GLU A 135 -3.17 10.56 -28.17
CA GLU A 135 -2.60 10.54 -29.53
C GLU A 135 -2.44 11.93 -30.17
N ASN A 136 -3.42 12.82 -29.95
CA ASN A 136 -3.44 14.14 -30.59
C ASN A 136 -2.92 15.27 -29.68
N ASP A 137 -2.31 14.95 -28.53
CA ASP A 137 -1.65 15.95 -27.70
C ASP A 137 -0.27 16.31 -28.29
N GLU A 138 0.18 17.56 -28.05
CA GLU A 138 1.59 17.90 -28.31
C GLU A 138 2.42 17.32 -27.16
N PHE A 139 3.18 16.26 -27.44
CA PHE A 139 3.98 15.56 -26.44
C PHE A 139 5.41 15.27 -26.93
N GLU A 140 6.39 15.67 -26.13
CA GLU A 140 7.82 15.45 -26.40
C GLU A 140 8.52 15.09 -25.09
N ILE A 141 9.34 14.05 -25.11
CA ILE A 141 10.19 13.66 -23.98
C ILE A 141 11.63 13.46 -24.44
N ASP A 142 12.57 13.93 -23.62
CA ASP A 142 14.01 13.67 -23.75
C ASP A 142 14.55 13.23 -22.38
N TYR A 143 15.23 12.07 -22.36
CA TYR A 143 15.85 11.49 -21.17
C TYR A 143 17.35 11.80 -21.06
N GLY A 144 17.90 12.60 -21.98
CA GLY A 144 19.30 12.98 -21.99
C GLY A 144 19.77 13.66 -20.69
N LEU A 145 21.01 14.14 -20.69
CA LEU A 145 21.63 14.77 -19.50
C LEU A 145 20.77 15.91 -18.92
N GLU A 146 20.01 16.58 -19.77
CA GLU A 146 18.99 17.56 -19.40
C GLU A 146 17.61 17.00 -19.74
N GLN A 147 16.96 16.37 -18.75
CA GLN A 147 15.63 15.79 -18.91
C GLN A 147 14.62 16.86 -19.33
N LYS A 148 13.85 16.60 -20.40
CA LYS A 148 12.83 17.50 -20.91
C LYS A 148 11.51 16.77 -21.09
N LEU A 149 10.42 17.40 -20.63
CA LEU A 149 9.05 16.94 -20.88
C LEU A 149 8.20 18.12 -21.29
N ILE A 150 7.62 18.04 -22.49
CA ILE A 150 6.60 18.96 -22.99
C ILE A 150 5.31 18.18 -23.13
N HIS A 151 4.24 18.69 -22.54
CA HIS A 151 2.90 18.18 -22.74
C HIS A 151 1.91 19.34 -22.84
N LYS A 152 1.28 19.49 -24.02
CA LYS A 152 0.17 20.42 -24.23
C LYS A 152 -1.05 19.64 -24.73
N PRO A 153 -2.04 19.39 -23.84
CA PRO A 153 -3.25 18.69 -24.23
C PRO A 153 -3.99 19.41 -25.35
N LEU A 154 -4.54 18.67 -26.31
CA LEU A 154 -5.44 19.25 -27.30
C LEU A 154 -6.73 19.73 -26.61
N LEU A 155 -6.96 21.06 -26.64
CA LEU A 155 -8.06 21.70 -25.91
C LEU A 155 -9.42 21.63 -26.62
N LYS A 156 -9.43 21.43 -27.94
CA LYS A 156 -10.65 21.41 -28.76
C LYS A 156 -10.57 20.27 -29.78
N GLY A 157 -11.66 19.52 -29.91
CA GLY A 157 -11.72 18.35 -30.80
C GLY A 157 -11.47 17.04 -30.06
N ASN A 158 -11.22 15.97 -30.83
CA ASN A 158 -10.95 14.65 -30.27
C ASN A 158 -9.47 14.51 -29.88
N ARG A 159 -9.16 14.33 -28.59
CA ARG A 159 -7.79 14.07 -28.11
C ARG A 159 -7.22 12.72 -28.56
N GLY A 160 -8.08 11.78 -28.98
CA GLY A 160 -7.68 10.41 -29.36
C GLY A 160 -7.56 9.47 -28.15
N ASP A 161 -7.01 8.29 -28.41
CA ASP A 161 -6.80 7.26 -27.40
C ASP A 161 -5.59 7.60 -26.50
N VAL A 162 -5.49 6.95 -25.33
CA VAL A 162 -4.37 7.14 -24.41
C VAL A 162 -3.16 6.36 -24.91
N ILE A 163 -2.04 7.05 -25.11
CA ILE A 163 -0.78 6.43 -25.59
C ILE A 163 0.21 6.17 -24.45
N GLY A 164 0.01 6.80 -23.29
CA GLY A 164 0.87 6.61 -22.13
C GLY A 164 0.55 7.52 -20.96
N TYR A 165 1.35 7.39 -19.92
CA TYR A 165 1.20 8.13 -18.67
C TYR A 165 2.57 8.59 -18.20
N TYR A 166 2.63 9.77 -17.59
CA TYR A 166 3.82 10.24 -16.92
C TYR A 166 3.50 10.75 -15.52
N ALA A 167 4.52 10.72 -14.65
CA ALA A 167 4.54 11.40 -13.37
C ALA A 167 5.67 12.42 -13.33
N VAL A 168 5.49 13.50 -12.59
CA VAL A 168 6.51 14.53 -12.34
C VAL A 168 6.54 14.85 -10.87
N TYR A 169 7.74 15.06 -10.33
CA TYR A 169 7.91 15.81 -9.09
C TYR A 169 8.74 17.06 -9.29
N HIS A 170 8.49 18.06 -8.45
CA HIS A 170 9.38 19.19 -8.24
C HIS A 170 9.87 19.18 -6.80
N LEU A 171 11.15 19.47 -6.62
CA LEU A 171 11.76 19.65 -5.31
C LEU A 171 11.76 21.13 -4.92
N GLU A 172 11.77 21.37 -3.61
CA GLU A 172 12.02 22.67 -3.01
C GLU A 172 13.45 22.64 -2.42
N PRO A 173 14.36 23.58 -2.77
CA PRO A 173 14.11 24.80 -3.54
C PRO A 173 14.18 24.64 -5.07
N SER A 174 14.82 23.59 -5.59
CA SER A 174 14.95 23.37 -7.04
C SER A 174 15.23 21.91 -7.38
N GLY A 175 14.95 21.54 -8.63
CA GLY A 175 15.11 20.18 -9.16
C GLY A 175 13.77 19.56 -9.52
N TYR A 176 13.77 18.72 -10.53
CA TYR A 176 12.62 17.96 -10.99
C TYR A 176 13.09 16.68 -11.63
N SER A 177 12.19 15.72 -11.73
CA SER A 177 12.36 14.55 -12.57
C SER A 177 11.00 14.02 -12.96
N PHE A 178 10.96 13.26 -14.04
CA PHE A 178 9.76 12.63 -14.53
C PHE A 178 10.02 11.17 -14.89
N GLU A 179 8.93 10.40 -14.89
CA GLU A 179 8.92 9.03 -15.38
C GLU A 179 7.76 8.91 -16.35
N PHE A 180 7.98 8.28 -17.49
CA PHE A 180 6.95 8.00 -18.49
C PHE A 180 6.88 6.49 -18.74
N MET A 181 5.67 6.00 -18.95
CA MET A 181 5.40 4.66 -19.43
C MET A 181 4.33 4.74 -20.51
N THR A 182 4.56 4.02 -21.60
CA THR A 182 3.55 3.80 -22.64
C THR A 182 2.34 3.05 -22.05
N TYR A 183 1.19 3.16 -22.72
CA TYR A 183 -0.01 2.42 -22.33
C TYR A 183 0.28 0.91 -22.21
N ASP A 184 1.01 0.35 -23.18
CA ASP A 184 1.36 -1.07 -23.21
C ASP A 184 2.29 -1.49 -22.07
N GLU A 185 3.27 -0.67 -21.70
CA GLU A 185 4.15 -0.94 -20.56
C GLU A 185 3.37 -0.98 -19.26
N VAL A 186 2.43 -0.04 -19.08
CA VAL A 186 1.56 -0.01 -17.91
C VAL A 186 0.62 -1.22 -17.89
N ALA A 187 0.00 -1.55 -19.02
CA ALA A 187 -0.88 -2.71 -19.13
C ALA A 187 -0.12 -4.00 -18.83
N LYS A 188 1.11 -4.14 -19.34
CA LYS A 188 2.00 -5.28 -19.05
C LYS A 188 2.37 -5.33 -17.57
N HIS A 189 2.64 -4.19 -16.93
CA HIS A 189 2.85 -4.13 -15.48
C HIS A 189 1.61 -4.61 -14.72
N GLY A 190 0.43 -4.10 -15.05
CA GLY A 190 -0.82 -4.49 -14.42
C GLY A 190 -1.10 -6.00 -14.54
N LYS A 191 -0.94 -6.58 -15.74
CA LYS A 191 -1.10 -8.02 -15.98
C LYS A 191 -0.12 -8.88 -15.18
N LYS A 192 1.10 -8.39 -14.97
CA LYS A 192 2.14 -9.12 -14.23
C LYS A 192 1.87 -9.14 -12.72
N TYR A 193 1.44 -8.00 -12.16
CA TYR A 193 1.37 -7.81 -10.71
C TYR A 193 -0.05 -7.89 -10.13
N SER A 194 -1.09 -7.84 -10.96
CA SER A 194 -2.48 -7.94 -10.52
C SER A 194 -3.10 -9.27 -10.94
N LYS A 195 -3.54 -10.06 -9.94
CA LYS A 195 -4.27 -11.33 -10.16
C LYS A 195 -5.65 -11.11 -10.77
N ASP A 196 -6.27 -9.96 -10.49
CA ASP A 196 -7.58 -9.57 -11.01
C ASP A 196 -7.45 -8.43 -12.02
N PHE A 197 -6.47 -8.52 -12.93
CA PHE A 197 -6.33 -7.51 -13.99
C PHE A 197 -7.60 -7.44 -14.84
N GLU A 198 -8.11 -8.60 -15.24
CA GLU A 198 -9.40 -8.77 -15.91
C GLU A 198 -10.51 -8.93 -14.85
N GLY A 199 -11.59 -8.16 -14.96
CA GLY A 199 -12.73 -8.12 -14.04
C GLY A 199 -12.51 -7.31 -12.76
N GLY A 200 -11.26 -6.91 -12.46
CA GLY A 200 -10.92 -6.17 -11.24
C GLY A 200 -10.77 -4.66 -11.42
N ILE A 201 -10.00 -4.04 -10.54
CA ILE A 201 -9.86 -2.57 -10.48
C ILE A 201 -9.14 -1.99 -11.71
N TRP A 202 -8.26 -2.77 -12.33
CA TRP A 202 -7.55 -2.36 -13.54
C TRP A 202 -8.48 -2.19 -14.73
N GLU A 203 -9.51 -3.02 -14.87
CA GLU A 203 -10.52 -2.86 -15.92
C GLU A 203 -11.48 -1.69 -15.60
N LYS A 204 -11.88 -1.54 -14.33
CA LYS A 204 -12.85 -0.51 -13.91
C LYS A 204 -12.27 0.90 -13.87
N ASP A 205 -10.98 1.04 -13.55
CA ASP A 205 -10.31 2.31 -13.34
C ASP A 205 -8.82 2.23 -13.75
N PHE A 206 -8.58 1.91 -15.01
CA PHE A 206 -7.23 1.73 -15.57
C PHE A 206 -6.37 2.98 -15.39
N ASP A 207 -6.90 4.17 -15.69
CA ASP A 207 -6.15 5.43 -15.64
C ASP A 207 -5.61 5.74 -14.25
N SER A 208 -6.40 5.51 -13.20
CA SER A 208 -5.96 5.73 -11.83
C SER A 208 -4.87 4.72 -11.44
N MET A 209 -4.98 3.48 -11.88
CA MET A 209 -3.97 2.43 -11.64
C MET A 209 -2.68 2.71 -12.41
N ALA A 210 -2.80 3.20 -13.65
CA ALA A 210 -1.69 3.64 -14.47
C ALA A 210 -0.93 4.80 -13.82
N LYS A 211 -1.64 5.86 -13.41
CA LYS A 211 -1.07 7.01 -12.69
C LYS A 211 -0.40 6.59 -11.38
N LYS A 212 -1.01 5.69 -10.60
CA LYS A 212 -0.38 5.10 -9.40
C LYS A 212 0.95 4.42 -9.75
N THR A 213 0.97 3.65 -10.85
CA THR A 213 2.14 2.88 -11.28
C THR A 213 3.31 3.79 -11.67
N VAL A 214 3.08 4.82 -12.50
CA VAL A 214 4.15 5.75 -12.90
C VAL A 214 4.66 6.60 -11.74
N ILE A 215 3.78 6.99 -10.81
CA ILE A 215 4.18 7.71 -9.59
C ILE A 215 5.07 6.84 -8.71
N LYS A 216 4.69 5.58 -8.49
CA LYS A 216 5.51 4.63 -7.73
C LYS A 216 6.89 4.46 -8.35
N LYS A 217 6.94 4.31 -9.68
CA LYS A 217 8.21 4.16 -10.41
C LYS A 217 9.09 5.40 -10.29
N LEU A 218 8.52 6.59 -10.45
CA LEU A 218 9.23 7.86 -10.28
C LEU A 218 9.79 8.03 -8.85
N LEU A 219 8.98 7.72 -7.84
CA LEU A 219 9.38 7.93 -6.45
C LEU A 219 10.56 7.04 -6.04
N LYS A 220 10.86 5.94 -6.73
CA LYS A 220 12.07 5.13 -6.48
C LYS A 220 13.39 5.92 -6.63
N TYR A 221 13.39 6.97 -7.45
CA TYR A 221 14.58 7.79 -7.74
C TYR A 221 14.54 9.18 -7.10
N ALA A 222 13.44 9.55 -6.44
CA ALA A 222 13.39 10.82 -5.75
C ALA A 222 14.36 10.82 -4.55
N PRO A 223 14.83 11.98 -4.07
CA PRO A 223 15.58 12.06 -2.81
C PRO A 223 14.64 11.81 -1.62
N LEU A 224 14.29 10.53 -1.45
CA LEU A 224 13.28 10.04 -0.53
C LEU A 224 13.70 10.29 0.93
N SER A 225 12.78 10.79 1.74
CA SER A 225 12.90 10.68 3.20
C SER A 225 12.99 9.20 3.62
N ILE A 226 13.49 8.94 4.82
CA ILE A 226 13.55 7.57 5.38
C ILE A 226 12.16 6.91 5.35
N GLU A 227 11.11 7.66 5.66
CA GLU A 227 9.72 7.16 5.61
C GLU A 227 9.30 6.72 4.20
N MET A 228 9.70 7.48 3.17
CA MET A 228 9.42 7.14 1.78
C MET A 228 10.21 5.91 1.31
N GLN A 229 11.47 5.78 1.72
CA GLN A 229 12.27 4.58 1.43
C GLN A 229 11.64 3.33 2.08
N LYS A 230 11.18 3.45 3.34
CA LYS A 230 10.39 2.42 4.02
C LYS A 230 9.13 2.05 3.26
N ALA A 231 8.38 3.04 2.79
CA ALA A 231 7.15 2.81 2.05
C ALA A 231 7.40 2.03 0.75
N VAL A 232 8.45 2.39 0.00
CA VAL A 232 8.86 1.68 -1.22
C VAL A 232 9.31 0.25 -0.91
N ALA A 233 10.04 0.04 0.19
CA ALA A 233 10.51 -1.30 0.59
C ALA A 233 9.40 -2.22 1.11
N PHE A 234 8.38 -1.66 1.77
CA PHE A 234 7.24 -2.42 2.28
C PHE A 234 6.20 -2.73 1.21
N ASP A 235 6.07 -1.86 0.23
CA ASP A 235 5.02 -1.97 -0.77
C ASP A 235 5.11 -3.29 -1.55
N GLU A 236 3.96 -3.95 -1.72
CA GLU A 236 3.78 -5.28 -2.33
C GLU A 236 4.47 -6.43 -1.58
N SER A 237 5.00 -6.19 -0.36
CA SER A 237 5.61 -7.25 0.45
C SER A 237 4.61 -8.05 1.27
N VAL A 238 4.98 -9.31 1.54
CA VAL A 238 4.34 -10.19 2.52
C VAL A 238 5.39 -10.57 3.56
N LYS A 239 5.15 -10.27 4.83
CA LYS A 239 6.05 -10.56 5.96
C LYS A 239 5.39 -11.62 6.86
N SER A 240 6.09 -12.70 7.23
CA SER A 240 5.55 -13.76 8.10
C SER A 240 5.90 -13.63 9.58
N SER A 241 6.87 -12.78 9.91
CA SER A 241 7.28 -12.50 11.29
C SER A 241 7.14 -11.02 11.59
N ILE A 242 7.27 -10.67 12.86
CA ILE A 242 7.07 -9.31 13.36
C ILE A 242 8.35 -8.89 14.07
N ASP A 243 8.83 -7.70 13.74
CA ASP A 243 9.95 -7.04 14.40
C ASP A 243 9.59 -5.59 14.75
N SER A 244 10.32 -5.02 15.71
CA SER A 244 10.30 -3.59 16.01
C SER A 244 10.62 -2.71 14.80
N ASP A 245 11.46 -3.19 13.87
CA ASP A 245 11.72 -2.61 12.55
C ASP A 245 11.39 -3.61 11.45
N MET A 246 10.31 -3.38 10.70
CA MET A 246 9.84 -4.34 9.69
C MET A 246 10.73 -4.38 8.45
N LEU A 247 11.71 -3.46 8.32
CA LEU A 247 12.74 -3.55 7.29
C LEU A 247 13.69 -4.73 7.49
N LEU A 248 13.84 -5.21 8.73
CA LEU A 248 14.70 -6.35 9.06
C LEU A 248 14.04 -7.70 8.77
N VAL A 249 12.72 -7.70 8.58
CA VAL A 249 11.97 -8.91 8.25
C VAL A 249 12.04 -9.14 6.74
N GLU A 250 12.44 -10.34 6.31
CA GLU A 250 12.47 -10.68 4.89
C GLU A 250 11.06 -10.77 4.28
N SER A 251 10.95 -10.37 3.01
CA SER A 251 9.73 -10.58 2.22
C SER A 251 9.68 -12.02 1.73
N ILE A 252 8.49 -12.64 1.71
CA ILE A 252 8.33 -13.99 1.16
C ILE A 252 7.60 -13.90 -0.17
N GLY A 253 8.11 -14.62 -1.18
CA GLY A 253 7.47 -14.73 -2.50
C GLY A 253 7.98 -13.75 -3.55
N GLU A 254 9.24 -13.28 -3.42
CA GLU A 254 9.98 -12.69 -4.55
C GLU A 254 10.38 -13.74 -5.60
#